data_AF-A0A565BIF7-F1
#
_entry.id   AF-A0A565BIF7-F1
#
_cell.length_a   1.000
_cell.length_b   1.000
_cell.length_c   1.000
_cell.angle_alpha   90.00
_cell.angle_beta   90.00
_cell.angle_gamma   90.00
#
_symmetry.space_group_name_H-M   'P 1'
#
loop_
_entity.id
_entity.type
_entity.pdbx_description
1 polymer ?
#
loop_
_entity_poly.entity_id
_entity_poly.type
_entity_poly.pdbx_seq_one_letter_code
_entity_poly.pdbx_strand_id
1 'polypeptide(L)' 'MKQQHYLVVFFVFLMFVNMSEGRSGRGVAEEYWKKMMKNEPLPEPIKELLNNPFRTAQEKFITNFDTKSVVIIYHTPLE' A
#
# COMPACT_ATOMS: atom_id res chain seq x y z
N MET A 1 -33.16 -27.62 -8.09
CA MET A 1 -32.73 -26.43 -8.87
C MET A 1 -32.47 -25.18 -8.01
N LYS A 2 -33.31 -24.82 -7.04
CA LYS A 2 -33.10 -23.63 -6.16
C LYS A 2 -31.74 -23.58 -5.43
N GLN A 3 -31.25 -24.71 -4.93
CA GLN A 3 -30.00 -24.77 -4.14
C GLN A 3 -28.74 -24.44 -4.96
N GLN A 4 -28.75 -24.76 -6.25
CA GLN A 4 -27.63 -24.48 -7.16
C GLN A 4 -27.49 -22.97 -7.42
N HIS A 5 -28.61 -22.24 -7.49
CA HIS A 5 -28.57 -20.78 -7.66
C HIS A 5 -27.95 -20.07 -6.46
N TYR A 6 -28.19 -20.54 -5.23
CA TYR A 6 -27.56 -19.98 -4.03
C TYR A 6 -26.05 -20.17 -4.01
N LEU A 7 -25.56 -21.33 -4.46
CA LEU A 7 -24.13 -21.61 -4.58
C LEU A 7 -23.46 -20.70 -5.62
N VAL A 8 -24.09 -20.50 -6.77
CA VAL A 8 -23.56 -19.59 -7.81
C VAL A 8 -23.50 -18.15 -7.28
N VAL A 9 -24.56 -17.67 -6.62
CA VAL A 9 -24.57 -16.32 -6.01
C VAL A 9 -23.47 -16.18 -4.94
N PHE A 10 -23.27 -17.21 -4.12
CA PHE A 10 -22.22 -17.22 -3.10
C PHE A 10 -20.80 -17.16 -3.71
N PHE A 11 -20.54 -17.91 -4.78
CA PHE A 11 -19.24 -17.86 -5.48
C PHE A 11 -18.99 -16.52 -6.16
N VAL A 12 -20.02 -15.92 -6.77
CA VAL A 12 -19.91 -14.57 -7.36
C VAL A 12 -19.62 -13.53 -6.28
N PHE A 13 -20.27 -13.63 -5.11
CA PHE A 13 -19.99 -12.77 -3.97
C PHE A 13 -18.53 -12.92 -3.47
N LEU A 14 -18.03 -14.14 -3.35
CA LEU A 14 -16.63 -14.39 -2.93
C LEU A 14 -15.59 -13.85 -3.93
N MET A 15 -15.88 -13.88 -5.24
CA MET A 15 -15.01 -13.24 -6.23
C MET A 15 -14.99 -11.71 -6.08
N PHE A 16 -16.13 -11.10 -5.75
CA PHE A 16 -16.21 -9.65 -5.53
C PHE A 16 -15.44 -9.19 -4.28
N VAL A 17 -15.48 -9.99 -3.21
CA VAL A 17 -14.73 -9.70 -1.98
C VAL A 17 -13.21 -9.75 -2.24
N ASN A 18 -12.72 -10.73 -3.01
CA ASN A 18 -11.29 -10.84 -3.35
C ASN A 18 -10.77 -9.67 -4.19
N MET A 19 -11.62 -8.99 -4.98
CA MET A 19 -11.19 -7.80 -5.75
C MET A 19 -10.96 -6.56 -4.87
N SER A 20 -11.51 -6.52 -3.65
CA SER A 20 -11.34 -5.37 -2.75
C SER A 20 -9.93 -5.27 -2.14
N GLU A 21 -9.17 -6.36 -2.14
CA GLU A 21 -7.86 -6.46 -1.49
C GLU A 21 -6.68 -5.97 -2.37
N GLY A 22 -6.98 -5.59 -3.61
CA GLY A 22 -6.00 -5.15 -4.62
C GLY A 22 -5.63 -3.67 -4.60
N ARG A 23 -5.76 -2.95 -3.47
CA ARG A 23 -5.31 -1.56 -3.38
C ARG A 23 -3.79 -1.54 -3.18
N SER A 24 -3.02 -1.99 -4.17
CA SER A 24 -1.57 -2.02 -4.09
C SER A 24 -0.95 -0.63 -4.30
N GLY A 25 -0.03 -0.26 -3.40
CA GLY A 25 0.97 0.79 -3.60
C GLY A 25 0.53 2.20 -3.24
N ARG A 26 -0.27 2.85 -4.09
CA ARG A 26 -0.45 4.32 -4.04
C ARG A 26 -1.51 4.78 -3.04
N GLY A 27 -2.72 4.20 -3.12
CA GLY A 27 -3.84 4.59 -2.26
C GLY A 27 -3.59 4.29 -0.77
N VAL A 28 -2.88 3.20 -0.47
CA VAL A 28 -2.58 2.79 0.91
C VAL A 28 -1.57 3.74 1.56
N ALA A 29 -0.55 4.20 0.81
CA ALA A 29 0.41 5.17 1.32
C ALA A 29 -0.25 6.54 1.59
N GLU A 30 -1.12 6.98 0.68
CA GLU A 30 -1.87 8.23 0.83
C GLU A 30 -2.82 8.19 2.04
N GLU A 31 -3.58 7.10 2.18
CA GLU A 31 -4.49 6.90 3.32
C GLU A 31 -3.74 6.80 4.65
N TYR A 32 -2.58 6.13 4.67
CA TYR A 32 -1.72 6.06 5.85
C TYR A 32 -1.26 7.45 6.29
N TRP A 33 -0.68 8.24 5.39
CA TRP A 33 -0.17 9.56 5.71
C TRP A 33 -1.29 10.54 6.04
N LYS A 34 -2.45 10.46 5.38
CA LYS A 34 -3.63 11.24 5.72
C LYS A 34 -4.11 10.97 7.15
N LYS A 35 -4.12 9.69 7.56
CA LYS A 35 -4.46 9.29 8.93
C LYS A 35 -3.41 9.76 9.94
N MET A 36 -2.12 9.59 9.63
CA MET A 36 -1.01 10.00 10.49
C MET A 36 -0.99 11.52 10.74
N MET A 37 -1.27 12.30 9.69
CA MET A 37 -1.35 13.77 9.73
C MET A 37 -2.68 14.29 10.28
N LYS A 38 -3.62 13.45 10.71
CA LYS A 38 -4.94 13.87 11.21
C LYS A 38 -5.70 14.78 10.23
N ASN A 39 -5.56 14.54 8.92
CA ASN A 39 -6.09 15.36 7.82
C ASN A 39 -5.45 16.75 7.65
N GLU A 40 -4.34 17.04 8.32
CA GLU A 40 -3.51 18.21 8.00
C GLU A 40 -2.81 18.04 6.64
N PRO A 41 -2.43 19.14 5.97
CA PRO A 41 -1.74 19.07 4.69
C PRO A 41 -0.42 18.31 4.81
N LEU A 42 -0.17 17.38 3.88
CA LEU A 42 1.09 16.64 3.87
C LEU A 42 2.27 17.60 3.66
N PRO A 43 3.38 17.41 4.40
CA PRO A 43 4.65 18.08 4.15
C PRO A 43 5.15 17.81 2.73
N GLU A 44 5.81 18.80 2.12
CA GLU A 44 6.33 18.70 0.76
C GLU A 44 7.22 17.47 0.51
N PRO A 45 8.16 17.09 1.42
CA PRO A 45 8.99 15.91 1.21
C PRO A 45 8.19 14.60 1.10
N ILE A 46 7.09 14.50 1.85
CA ILE A 46 6.23 13.31 1.84
C ILE A 46 5.40 13.28 0.55
N LYS A 47 4.91 14.44 0.09
CA LYS A 47 4.21 14.56 -1.20
C LYS A 47 5.12 14.15 -2.36
N GLU A 48 6.37 14.59 -2.35
CA GLU A 48 7.36 14.23 -3.36
C GLU A 48 7.63 12.71 -3.36
N LEU A 49 7.80 12.13 -2.16
CA LEU A 49 7.97 10.67 -2.02
C LEU A 49 6.75 9.88 -2.53
N LEU A 50 5.53 10.36 -2.32
CA LEU A 50 4.31 9.73 -2.83
C LEU A 50 4.17 9.85 -4.34
N ASN A 51 4.66 10.94 -4.92
CA ASN A 51 4.60 11.23 -6.35
C ASN A 51 5.82 10.72 -7.12
N ASN A 52 6.74 10.02 -6.45
CA ASN A 52 7.96 9.52 -7.07
C ASN A 52 7.63 8.58 -8.26
N PRO A 53 8.03 8.92 -9.50
CA PRO A 53 7.76 8.11 -10.69
C PRO A 53 8.51 6.77 -10.70
N PHE A 54 9.54 6.62 -9.87
CA PHE A 54 10.32 5.40 -9.72
C PHE A 54 9.66 4.36 -8.79
N ARG A 55 8.54 4.71 -8.13
CA ARG A 55 7.78 3.74 -7.35
C ARG A 55 7.09 2.75 -8.28
N THR A 56 7.66 1.56 -8.38
CA THR A 56 7.05 0.44 -9.09
C THR A 56 5.73 0.09 -8.40
N ALA A 57 4.64 -0.10 -9.16
CA ALA A 57 3.33 -0.51 -8.60
C ALA A 57 3.37 -1.83 -7.80
N GLN A 58 4.45 -2.59 -7.95
CA GLN A 58 4.75 -3.83 -7.24
C GLN A 58 5.38 -3.62 -5.85
N GLU A 59 5.87 -2.42 -5.53
CA GLU A 59 6.37 -2.11 -4.19
C GLU A 59 5.19 -1.95 -3.23
N LYS A 60 4.89 -3.04 -2.52
CA LYS A 60 3.85 -3.04 -1.49
C LYS A 60 4.26 -2.05 -0.39
N PHE A 61 3.53 -0.94 -0.28
CA PHE A 61 3.72 0.01 0.82
C PHE A 61 3.48 -0.71 2.16
N ILE A 62 4.50 -0.71 3.02
CA ILE A 62 4.45 -1.33 4.35
C ILE A 62 4.02 -0.25 5.33
N THR A 63 2.92 -0.48 6.05
CA THR A 63 2.40 0.44 7.09
C THR A 63 2.97 0.11 8.48
N ASN A 64 3.32 -1.15 8.71
CA ASN A 64 3.98 -1.63 9.92
C ASN A 64 5.48 -1.63 9.69
N PHE A 65 6.10 -0.46 9.89
CA PHE A 65 7.55 -0.36 9.92
C PHE A 65 8.05 -1.08 11.18
N ASP A 66 8.44 -2.34 11.02
CA ASP A 66 9.19 -3.04 12.05
C ASP A 66 10.47 -2.25 12.31
N THR A 67 10.70 -1.83 13.55
CA THR A 67 11.90 -1.09 13.96
C THR A 67 13.15 -1.98 14.00
N LYS A 68 13.30 -2.90 13.03
CA LYS A 68 14.58 -3.57 12.83
C LYS A 68 15.59 -2.48 12.50
N SER A 69 16.62 -2.37 13.34
CA SER A 69 17.72 -1.44 13.14
C SER A 69 18.42 -1.78 11.83
N VAL A 70 18.16 -0.99 10.78
CA VAL A 70 18.92 -1.05 9.53
C VAL A 70 20.10 -0.09 9.68
N VAL A 71 21.31 -0.64 9.76
CA VAL A 71 22.55 0.15 9.71
C VAL A 71 22.94 0.32 8.25
N ILE A 72 22.86 1.55 7.74
CA ILE A 72 23.33 1.91 6.41
C ILE A 72 24.77 2.41 6.57
N ILE A 73 25.75 1.64 6.11
CA ILE A 73 27.16 2.04 6.09
C ILE A 73 27.48 2.64 4.73
N TYR A 74 27.77 3.94 4.69
CA TYR A 74 28.27 4.59 3.49
C TYR A 74 29.78 4.39 3.42
N HIS A 75 30.26 3.76 2.36
CA HIS A 75 31.67 3.75 2.03
C HIS A 75 31.97 4.92 1.09
N THR A 76 32.83 5.83 1.52
CA THR A 76 33.47 6.77 0.61
C THR A 76 34.47 5.99 -0.24
N PRO A 77 34.38 6.02 -1.59
CA PRO A 77 35.43 5.47 -2.42
C PRO A 77 36.72 6.28 -2.16
N LEU A 78 37.81 5.57 -1.84
CA LEU A 78 39.13 6.17 -1.79
C LEU A 78 39.53 6.58 -3.21
N GLU A 79 39.93 7.84 -3.37
CA GLU A 79 40.51 8.40 -4.60
C GLU A 79 41.80 7.68 -5.03
#